data_AF-W9GU46-F1
#
_entry.id   AF-W9GU46-F1
#
_cell.length_a   1.000
_cell.length_b   1.000
_cell.length_c   1.000
_cell.angle_alpha   90.00
_cell.angle_beta   90.00
_cell.angle_gamma   90.00
#
_symmetry.space_group_name_H-M   'P 1'
#
loop_
_entity.id
_entity.type
_entity.pdbx_description
1 polymer ?
#
loop_
_entity_poly.entity_id
_entity_poly.type
_entity_poly.pdbx_seq_one_letter_code
_entity_poly.pdbx_strand_id
1 'polypeptide(L)'
;MHNGRRIPLPQDGFSEVYIALGRRTGPHAIVTDDAVGPLEQRPRALRSRMEKKPLREIALSEITAADGWEFLDYWASKKTGPGPPARRTLDPLIEKPHLVPCMYIYEVVDAGRDFRLRLVGTQVTALFGSDPTGRCMSEIWASSEIEANLQLMRKCMGTGEPVAAEGSYHWRGRAFIEWQCVITPLRLDGPQVGQFLCFLSRLPFFKVLSC
;
A
#
# COMPACT_ATOMS: atom_id res chain seq x y z
N MET A 1 29.88 22.40 -25.72
CA MET A 1 29.18 23.04 -24.59
C MET A 1 27.70 23.11 -24.92
N HIS A 2 26.86 22.31 -24.26
CA HIS A 2 25.40 22.48 -24.33
C HIS A 2 24.80 22.09 -22.98
N ASN A 3 24.33 23.13 -22.28
CA ASN A 3 23.55 23.05 -21.05
C ASN A 3 22.17 22.46 -21.37
N GLY A 4 21.85 21.29 -20.81
CA GLY A 4 20.53 20.66 -20.90
C GLY A 4 19.87 20.59 -19.52
N ARG A 5 18.87 21.45 -19.31
CA ARG A 5 18.15 21.76 -18.07
C ARG A 5 17.70 20.52 -17.27
N ARG A 6 17.97 20.51 -15.95
CA ARG A 6 17.27 19.67 -14.98
C ARG A 6 15.79 20.08 -14.95
N ILE A 7 14.89 19.14 -15.21
CA ILE A 7 13.45 19.31 -15.03
C ILE A 7 13.17 19.19 -13.51
N PRO A 8 12.55 20.18 -12.85
CA PRO A 8 12.17 20.05 -11.45
C PRO A 8 11.01 19.06 -11.31
N LEU A 9 11.12 18.12 -10.37
CA LEU A 9 10.01 17.23 -10.01
C LEU A 9 8.95 18.01 -9.18
N PRO A 10 7.65 17.83 -9.43
CA PRO A 10 6.58 18.49 -8.66
C PRO A 10 6.53 17.98 -7.21
N GLN A 11 6.11 18.85 -6.28
CA GLN A 11 6.10 18.58 -4.83
C GLN A 11 4.88 17.78 -4.33
N ASP A 12 3.95 17.41 -5.20
CA ASP A 12 2.72 16.70 -4.81
C ASP A 12 2.79 15.23 -5.25
N GLY A 13 3.45 14.42 -4.42
CA GLY A 13 3.89 13.04 -4.74
C GLY A 13 2.80 11.97 -4.92
N PHE A 14 1.54 12.32 -5.18
CA PHE A 14 0.48 11.34 -5.50
C PHE A 14 -0.58 11.82 -6.51
N SER A 15 -0.56 13.09 -6.93
CA SER A 15 -1.68 13.68 -7.71
C SER A 15 -1.54 13.59 -9.24
N GLU A 16 -0.33 13.51 -9.80
CA GLU A 16 -0.14 13.64 -11.27
C GLU A 16 0.30 12.39 -12.05
N VAL A 17 0.44 11.22 -11.43
CA VAL A 17 0.95 10.01 -12.13
C VAL A 17 -0.07 9.39 -13.14
N TYR A 18 -1.20 10.04 -13.44
CA TYR A 18 -2.32 9.43 -14.17
C TYR A 18 -2.72 10.06 -15.52
N ILE A 19 -1.89 10.89 -16.17
CA ILE A 19 -2.26 11.45 -17.50
C ILE A 19 -2.02 10.51 -18.70
N ALA A 20 -1.20 9.46 -18.59
CA ALA A 20 -0.90 8.62 -19.75
C ALA A 20 -1.46 7.21 -19.59
N LEU A 21 -2.67 6.96 -20.12
CA LEU A 21 -3.08 5.73 -20.84
C LEU A 21 -4.62 5.71 -21.00
N GLY A 22 -5.09 5.74 -22.26
CA GLY A 22 -6.41 5.14 -22.58
C GLY A 22 -7.37 5.92 -23.46
N ARG A 23 -6.92 6.60 -24.54
CA ARG A 23 -7.82 6.81 -25.70
C ARG A 23 -8.16 5.44 -26.30
N ARG A 24 -9.32 4.87 -25.96
CA ARG A 24 -9.96 3.80 -26.73
C ARG A 24 -11.41 4.19 -26.99
N THR A 25 -11.68 4.56 -28.23
CA THR A 25 -13.01 4.82 -28.78
C THR A 25 -13.66 3.47 -29.13
N GLY A 26 -14.70 3.08 -28.39
CA GLY A 26 -15.53 1.90 -28.62
C GLY A 26 -16.86 2.05 -27.86
N PRO A 27 -17.90 1.25 -28.16
CA PRO A 27 -19.30 1.54 -27.82
C PRO A 27 -19.64 1.45 -26.31
N HIS A 28 -18.66 1.17 -25.46
CA HIS A 28 -18.78 1.32 -24.01
C HIS A 28 -18.25 2.71 -23.62
N ALA A 29 -19.11 3.71 -23.73
CA ALA A 29 -18.80 5.08 -23.34
C ALA A 29 -18.38 5.13 -21.86
N ILE A 30 -17.13 5.50 -21.64
CA ILE A 30 -16.62 6.03 -20.37
C ILE A 30 -17.43 7.30 -20.11
N VAL A 31 -18.20 7.35 -19.02
CA VAL A 31 -18.80 8.60 -18.56
C VAL A 31 -17.63 9.52 -18.21
N THR A 32 -17.39 10.54 -19.03
CA THR A 32 -16.38 11.56 -18.74
C THR A 32 -16.85 12.38 -17.53
N ASP A 33 -15.95 12.56 -16.57
CA ASP A 33 -16.19 13.24 -15.30
C ASP A 33 -16.14 14.76 -15.46
N ASP A 34 -16.81 15.30 -16.48
CA ASP A 34 -16.87 16.74 -16.76
C ASP A 34 -17.85 17.49 -15.84
N ALA A 35 -18.34 16.85 -14.78
CA ALA A 35 -19.45 17.36 -13.96
C ALA A 35 -19.11 17.68 -12.49
N VAL A 36 -17.84 17.63 -12.05
CA VAL A 36 -17.52 17.93 -10.65
C VAL A 36 -16.40 18.97 -10.52
N GLY A 37 -16.80 20.22 -10.29
CA GLY A 37 -15.91 21.37 -10.12
C GLY A 37 -14.92 21.28 -8.94
N PRO A 38 -14.02 22.28 -8.82
CA PRO A 38 -12.91 22.32 -7.86
C PRO A 38 -13.33 22.07 -6.40
N LEU A 39 -12.47 21.42 -5.62
CA LEU A 39 -12.70 21.07 -4.20
C LEU A 39 -13.09 22.31 -3.37
N GLU A 40 -12.48 23.45 -3.69
CA GLU A 40 -12.69 24.77 -3.08
C GLU A 40 -14.04 25.42 -3.39
N GLN A 41 -14.86 24.81 -4.26
CA GLN A 41 -16.22 25.26 -4.60
C GLN A 41 -17.30 24.35 -3.97
N ARG A 42 -16.91 23.27 -3.28
CA ARG A 42 -17.85 22.30 -2.69
C ARG A 42 -18.38 22.73 -1.31
N PRO A 43 -19.53 22.26 -0.84
CA PRO A 43 -20.04 22.59 0.51
C PRO A 43 -19.08 22.16 1.63
N ARG A 44 -18.96 22.96 2.71
CA ARG A 44 -18.01 22.71 3.82
C ARG A 44 -18.15 21.33 4.49
N ALA A 45 -19.38 20.83 4.64
CA ALA A 45 -19.65 19.49 5.17
C ALA A 45 -19.13 18.37 4.23
N LEU A 46 -19.15 18.60 2.91
CA LEU A 46 -18.55 17.71 1.94
C LEU A 46 -17.02 17.83 1.96
N ARG A 47 -16.45 19.03 2.14
CA ARG A 47 -15.00 19.24 2.30
C ARG A 47 -14.43 18.55 3.55
N SER A 48 -15.09 18.66 4.69
CA SER A 48 -14.66 18.00 5.94
C SER A 48 -14.73 16.47 5.84
N ARG A 49 -15.71 15.92 5.10
CA ARG A 49 -15.77 14.50 4.72
C ARG A 49 -14.79 14.11 3.60
N MET A 50 -14.16 15.11 2.97
CA MET A 50 -13.17 15.05 1.89
C MET A 50 -11.74 15.49 2.32
N GLU A 51 -11.46 15.52 3.64
CA GLU A 51 -10.11 15.59 4.23
C GLU A 51 -9.41 14.21 4.34
N LYS A 52 -8.18 14.12 3.79
CA LYS A 52 -7.40 12.87 3.75
C LYS A 52 -7.12 12.43 5.17
N LYS A 53 -7.51 11.20 5.53
CA LYS A 53 -7.11 10.62 6.81
C LYS A 53 -5.62 10.29 6.69
N PRO A 54 -4.75 10.98 7.45
CA PRO A 54 -3.34 10.66 7.44
C PRO A 54 -3.15 9.24 7.96
N LEU A 55 -2.02 8.63 7.60
CA LEU A 55 -1.61 7.36 8.15
C LEU A 55 -1.60 7.46 9.68
N ARG A 56 -2.29 6.53 10.33
CA ARG A 56 -2.35 6.39 11.78
C ARG A 56 -2.07 4.95 12.16
N GLU A 57 -1.13 4.73 13.08
CA GLU A 57 -0.95 3.42 13.71
C GLU A 57 -2.20 3.08 14.55
N ILE A 58 -2.66 1.83 14.46
CA ILE A 58 -3.82 1.34 15.21
C ILE A 58 -3.43 0.08 15.99
N ALA A 59 -4.11 -0.19 17.11
CA ALA A 59 -3.98 -1.47 17.78
C ALA A 59 -4.49 -2.60 16.88
N LEU A 60 -3.94 -3.82 17.01
CA LEU A 60 -4.43 -4.98 16.23
C LEU A 60 -5.93 -5.23 16.48
N SER A 61 -6.42 -4.94 17.69
CA SER A 61 -7.85 -5.01 18.05
C SER A 61 -8.74 -4.01 17.32
N GLU A 62 -8.18 -2.96 16.70
CA GLU A 62 -8.91 -1.98 15.86
C GLU A 62 -9.01 -2.43 14.39
N ILE A 63 -8.39 -3.55 13.99
CA ILE A 63 -8.62 -4.14 12.67
C ILE A 63 -10.08 -4.57 12.60
N THR A 64 -10.82 -4.04 11.64
CA THR A 64 -12.25 -4.38 11.48
C THR A 64 -12.52 -5.29 10.30
N ALA A 65 -11.57 -5.37 9.36
CA ALA A 65 -11.75 -6.13 8.12
C ALA A 65 -11.44 -7.62 8.39
N ALA A 66 -12.36 -8.51 8.02
CA ALA A 66 -12.22 -9.95 8.29
C ALA A 66 -11.01 -10.57 7.57
N ASP A 67 -10.70 -10.08 6.37
CA ASP A 67 -9.52 -10.45 5.59
C ASP A 67 -8.21 -10.02 6.26
N GLY A 68 -8.21 -8.87 6.96
CA GLY A 68 -7.09 -8.42 7.79
C GLY A 68 -6.80 -9.35 8.97
N TRP A 69 -7.85 -9.84 9.64
CA TRP A 69 -7.71 -10.87 10.68
C TRP A 69 -7.28 -12.22 10.10
N GLU A 70 -7.86 -12.65 8.99
CA GLU A 70 -7.47 -13.90 8.31
C GLU A 70 -5.98 -13.89 7.93
N PHE A 71 -5.49 -12.75 7.42
CA PHE A 71 -4.09 -12.56 7.12
C PHE A 71 -3.19 -12.71 8.37
N LEU A 72 -3.59 -12.07 9.48
CA LEU A 72 -2.84 -12.11 10.74
C LEU A 72 -2.82 -13.53 11.33
N ASP A 73 -3.95 -14.22 11.32
CA ASP A 73 -4.08 -15.61 11.77
C ASP A 73 -3.22 -16.55 10.92
N TYR A 74 -3.21 -16.34 9.60
CA TYR A 74 -2.35 -17.08 8.70
C TYR A 74 -0.87 -16.89 9.08
N TRP A 75 -0.40 -15.65 9.24
CA TRP A 75 0.98 -15.39 9.68
C TRP A 75 1.29 -16.04 11.03
N ALA A 76 0.38 -15.90 12.01
CA ALA A 76 0.54 -16.46 13.35
C ALA A 76 0.64 -17.99 13.33
N SER A 77 -0.14 -18.66 12.47
CA SER A 77 -0.12 -20.11 12.28
C SER A 77 1.24 -20.65 11.80
N LYS A 78 2.10 -19.78 11.26
CA LYS A 78 3.43 -20.13 10.76
C LYS A 78 4.54 -19.93 11.78
N LYS A 79 4.24 -19.35 12.95
CA LYS A 79 5.19 -19.25 14.06
C LYS A 79 5.49 -20.66 14.58
N THR A 80 6.77 -20.99 14.68
CA THR A 80 7.25 -22.24 15.29
C THR A 80 7.92 -22.01 16.65
N GLY A 81 7.78 -20.81 17.21
CA GLY A 81 8.43 -20.37 18.43
C GLY A 81 8.09 -18.91 18.77
N PRO A 82 8.82 -18.27 19.71
CA PRO A 82 8.52 -16.92 20.16
C PRO A 82 8.77 -15.86 19.07
N GLY A 83 9.73 -16.10 18.16
CA GLY A 83 10.07 -15.16 17.09
C GLY A 83 9.13 -15.21 15.88
N PRO A 84 9.32 -14.28 14.92
CA PRO A 84 8.58 -14.27 13.66
C PRO A 84 8.73 -15.58 12.89
N PRO A 85 7.84 -15.94 11.95
CA PRO A 85 8.04 -17.11 11.10
C PRO A 85 9.19 -16.88 10.10
N ALA A 86 9.75 -17.98 9.59
CA ALA A 86 10.73 -17.93 8.51
C ALA A 86 10.00 -17.75 7.18
N ARG A 87 10.46 -16.87 6.29
CA ARG A 87 9.81 -16.59 5.00
C ARG A 87 9.51 -17.88 4.22
N ARG A 88 10.43 -18.84 4.24
CA ARG A 88 10.30 -20.12 3.52
C ARG A 88 9.14 -21.02 3.98
N THR A 89 8.55 -20.75 5.15
CA THR A 89 7.39 -21.52 5.65
C THR A 89 6.05 -20.94 5.23
N LEU A 90 6.05 -19.80 4.53
CA LEU A 90 4.86 -19.17 3.97
C LEU A 90 4.79 -19.43 2.47
N ASP A 91 3.68 -20.01 2.02
CA ASP A 91 3.30 -20.04 0.61
C ASP A 91 1.87 -19.50 0.40
N PRO A 92 1.68 -18.17 0.43
CA PRO A 92 0.36 -17.58 0.34
C PRO A 92 -0.36 -17.88 -0.98
N LEU A 93 0.39 -18.20 -2.05
CA LEU A 93 -0.20 -18.57 -3.36
C LEU A 93 -0.99 -19.86 -3.28
N ILE A 94 -0.50 -20.83 -2.50
CA ILE A 94 -1.17 -22.11 -2.31
C ILE A 94 -2.16 -22.04 -1.15
N GLU A 95 -1.77 -21.40 -0.06
CA GLU A 95 -2.49 -21.50 1.22
C GLU A 95 -3.61 -20.47 1.37
N LYS A 96 -3.44 -19.28 0.76
CA LYS A 96 -4.35 -18.13 0.86
C LYS A 96 -4.45 -17.36 -0.47
N PRO A 97 -4.73 -18.01 -1.61
CA PRO A 97 -4.70 -17.39 -2.93
C PRO A 97 -5.60 -16.16 -3.07
N HIS A 98 -6.72 -16.10 -2.34
CA HIS A 98 -7.65 -14.97 -2.36
C HIS A 98 -7.11 -13.71 -1.67
N LEU A 99 -6.14 -13.84 -0.76
CA LEU A 99 -5.50 -12.70 -0.10
C LEU A 99 -4.34 -12.12 -0.93
N VAL A 100 -3.70 -12.95 -1.75
CA VAL A 100 -2.51 -12.60 -2.54
C VAL A 100 -2.65 -11.30 -3.35
N PRO A 101 -3.78 -11.01 -4.02
CA PRO A 101 -3.90 -9.77 -4.79
C PRO A 101 -3.73 -8.49 -3.97
N CYS A 102 -3.94 -8.57 -2.65
CA CYS A 102 -3.82 -7.48 -1.69
C CYS A 102 -2.55 -7.57 -0.81
N MET A 103 -1.69 -8.57 -1.05
CA MET A 103 -0.43 -8.77 -0.32
C MET A 103 0.74 -8.08 -1.01
N TYR A 104 1.78 -7.76 -0.25
CA TYR A 104 3.06 -7.29 -0.78
C TYR A 104 4.20 -7.64 0.17
N ILE A 105 5.42 -7.72 -0.37
CA ILE A 105 6.63 -8.08 0.39
C ILE A 105 7.65 -6.97 0.29
N TYR A 106 8.09 -6.49 1.45
CA TYR A 106 9.23 -5.61 1.58
C TYR A 106 10.44 -6.36 2.11
N GLU A 107 11.63 -5.96 1.66
CA GLU A 107 12.92 -6.44 2.13
C GLU A 107 13.69 -5.29 2.79
N VAL A 108 14.35 -5.58 3.92
CA VAL A 108 15.13 -4.58 4.66
C VAL A 108 16.32 -4.11 3.81
N VAL A 109 16.54 -2.79 3.78
CA VAL A 109 17.71 -2.15 3.14
C VAL A 109 18.45 -1.31 4.18
N ASP A 110 19.79 -1.34 4.15
CA ASP A 110 20.65 -0.52 5.02
C ASP A 110 20.24 -0.56 6.50
N ALA A 111 20.06 -1.78 7.04
CA ALA A 111 19.64 -2.01 8.43
C ALA A 111 18.34 -1.28 8.84
N GLY A 112 17.39 -1.14 7.91
CA GLY A 112 16.09 -0.52 8.16
C GLY A 112 16.07 0.99 7.93
N ARG A 113 17.10 1.55 7.27
CA ARG A 113 17.04 2.92 6.75
C ARG A 113 15.95 3.03 5.69
N ASP A 114 15.79 2.00 4.86
CA ASP A 114 14.78 1.91 3.80
C ASP A 114 14.32 0.47 3.58
N PHE A 115 13.33 0.25 2.72
CA PHE A 115 12.75 -1.06 2.43
C PHE A 115 12.41 -1.19 0.95
N ARG A 116 12.83 -2.29 0.33
CA ARG A 116 12.65 -2.56 -1.11
C ARG A 116 11.47 -3.46 -1.37
N LEU A 117 10.57 -3.06 -2.25
CA LEU A 117 9.43 -3.87 -2.65
C LEU A 117 9.90 -5.04 -3.53
N ARG A 118 9.62 -6.29 -3.14
CA ARG A 118 10.05 -7.51 -3.85
C ARG A 118 8.92 -8.22 -4.57
N LEU A 119 7.71 -8.08 -4.05
CA LEU A 119 6.49 -8.65 -4.61
C LEU A 119 5.34 -7.74 -4.24
N VAL A 120 4.38 -7.62 -5.14
CA VAL A 120 3.16 -6.86 -4.91
C VAL A 120 2.01 -7.51 -5.67
N GLY A 121 0.90 -7.67 -4.97
CA GLY A 121 -0.33 -8.22 -5.51
C GLY A 121 -0.97 -7.29 -6.53
N THR A 122 -1.78 -7.84 -7.41
CA THR A 122 -2.35 -7.12 -8.55
C THR A 122 -3.31 -6.00 -8.14
N GLN A 123 -4.07 -6.15 -7.04
CA GLN A 123 -4.95 -5.08 -6.54
C GLN A 123 -4.16 -3.94 -5.91
N VAL A 124 -3.04 -4.23 -5.23
CA VAL A 124 -2.15 -3.20 -4.71
C VAL A 124 -1.43 -2.47 -5.84
N THR A 125 -0.98 -3.20 -6.87
CA THR A 125 -0.35 -2.63 -8.07
C THR A 125 -1.27 -1.63 -8.78
N ALA A 126 -2.57 -1.93 -8.84
CA ALA A 126 -3.56 -1.03 -9.43
C ALA A 126 -3.67 0.33 -8.72
N LEU A 127 -3.25 0.43 -7.45
CA LEU A 127 -3.20 1.70 -6.71
C LEU A 127 -2.00 2.55 -7.13
N PHE A 128 -0.86 1.91 -7.41
CA PHE A 128 0.39 2.60 -7.79
C PHE A 128 0.43 3.06 -9.25
N GLY A 129 -0.50 2.60 -10.10
CA GLY A 129 -0.59 2.96 -11.52
C GLY A 129 0.50 2.33 -12.42
N SER A 130 1.55 1.77 -11.82
CA SER A 130 2.63 1.02 -12.45
C SER A 130 3.18 0.01 -11.44
N ASP A 131 3.89 -1.01 -11.92
CA ASP A 131 4.55 -2.00 -11.07
C ASP A 131 5.72 -1.34 -10.29
N PRO A 132 5.63 -1.18 -8.96
CA PRO A 132 6.69 -0.62 -8.13
C PRO A 132 7.76 -1.64 -7.71
N THR A 133 7.71 -2.89 -8.19
CA THR A 133 8.67 -3.93 -7.82
C THR A 133 10.12 -3.48 -8.07
N GLY A 134 10.99 -3.74 -7.11
CA GLY A 134 12.41 -3.36 -7.12
C GLY A 134 12.71 -1.98 -6.54
N ARG A 135 11.70 -1.10 -6.39
CA ARG A 135 11.87 0.24 -5.83
C ARG A 135 11.84 0.22 -4.31
N CYS A 136 12.58 1.15 -3.71
CA CYS A 136 12.55 1.43 -2.28
C CYS A 136 11.35 2.29 -1.89
N MET A 137 10.94 2.23 -0.62
CA MET A 137 9.86 3.08 -0.11
C MET A 137 10.17 4.57 -0.33
N SER A 138 11.42 5.00 -0.14
CA SER A 138 11.82 6.39 -0.39
C SER A 138 11.65 6.85 -1.83
N GLU A 139 11.59 5.93 -2.79
CA GLU A 139 11.35 6.21 -4.20
C GLU A 139 9.86 6.20 -4.55
N ILE A 140 9.03 5.55 -3.74
CA ILE A 140 7.59 5.34 -3.99
C ILE A 140 6.74 6.41 -3.29
N TRP A 141 7.07 6.75 -2.04
CA TRP A 141 6.25 7.65 -1.22
C TRP A 141 6.70 9.11 -1.33
N ALA A 142 5.73 10.01 -1.25
CA ALA A 142 5.98 11.44 -1.11
C ALA A 142 6.82 11.74 0.15
N SER A 143 7.68 12.77 0.08
CA SER A 143 8.57 13.13 1.20
C SER A 143 7.83 13.50 2.50
N SER A 144 6.58 13.94 2.41
CA SER A 144 5.72 14.23 3.58
C SER A 144 5.16 12.98 4.26
N GLU A 145 5.18 11.82 3.59
CA GLU A 145 4.52 10.59 4.05
C GLU A 145 5.51 9.45 4.33
N ILE A 146 6.69 9.52 3.70
CA ILE A 146 7.70 8.46 3.78
C ILE A 146 8.10 8.16 5.22
N GLU A 147 8.38 9.17 6.05
CA GLU A 147 8.92 8.92 7.39
C GLU A 147 7.93 8.17 8.28
N ALA A 148 6.64 8.53 8.24
CA ALA A 148 5.61 7.83 9.02
C ALA A 148 5.50 6.35 8.60
N ASN A 149 5.58 6.07 7.29
CA ASN A 149 5.58 4.70 6.78
C ASN A 149 6.86 3.93 7.17
N LEU A 150 8.03 4.55 7.08
CA LEU A 150 9.30 3.95 7.50
C LEU A 150 9.30 3.62 9.00
N GLN A 151 8.69 4.47 9.83
CA GLN A 151 8.58 4.23 11.27
C GLN A 151 7.75 2.99 11.61
N LEU A 152 6.65 2.72 10.90
CA LEU A 152 5.89 1.48 11.09
C LEU A 152 6.73 0.24 10.78
N MET A 153 7.50 0.28 9.68
CA MET A 153 8.37 -0.82 9.26
C MET A 153 9.50 -1.04 10.27
N ARG A 154 10.16 0.04 10.73
CA ARG A 154 11.21 -0.01 11.76
C ARG A 154 10.67 -0.52 13.10
N LYS A 155 9.46 -0.12 13.48
CA LYS A 155 8.79 -0.63 14.68
C LYS A 155 8.57 -2.13 14.59
N CYS A 156 7.95 -2.60 13.51
CA CYS A 156 7.72 -4.02 13.26
C CYS A 156 9.04 -4.82 13.23
N MET A 157 10.09 -4.26 12.64
CA MET A 157 11.43 -4.84 12.64
C MET A 157 12.02 -4.98 14.05
N GLY A 158 11.93 -3.92 14.86
CA GLY A 158 12.54 -3.85 16.18
C GLY A 158 11.80 -4.68 17.23
N THR A 159 10.47 -4.78 17.15
CA THR A 159 9.68 -5.59 18.08
C THR A 159 9.60 -7.06 17.66
N GLY A 160 9.73 -7.35 16.36
CA GLY A 160 9.44 -8.69 15.83
C GLY A 160 7.95 -9.06 15.91
N GLU A 161 7.07 -8.07 16.15
CA GLU A 161 5.63 -8.26 16.27
C GLU A 161 4.87 -7.53 15.16
N PRO A 162 3.65 -7.98 14.80
CA PRO A 162 2.82 -7.32 13.81
C PRO A 162 2.47 -5.88 14.19
N VAL A 163 2.39 -5.01 13.18
CA VAL A 163 1.94 -3.62 13.31
C VAL A 163 0.77 -3.39 12.37
N ALA A 164 -0.25 -2.65 12.81
CA ALA A 164 -1.37 -2.26 11.99
C ALA A 164 -1.45 -0.74 11.84
N ALA A 165 -1.95 -0.28 10.71
CA ALA A 165 -2.21 1.12 10.46
C ALA A 165 -3.46 1.31 9.60
N GLU A 166 -4.03 2.49 9.63
CA GLU A 166 -5.13 2.90 8.77
C GLU A 166 -4.84 4.24 8.13
N GLY A 167 -5.62 4.56 7.10
CA GLY A 167 -5.66 5.88 6.50
C GLY A 167 -6.67 5.94 5.38
N SER A 168 -6.59 6.99 4.57
CA SER A 168 -7.33 7.05 3.32
C SER A 168 -6.50 7.60 2.17
N TYR A 169 -6.88 7.19 0.96
CA TYR A 169 -6.38 7.80 -0.27
C TYR A 169 -7.52 8.38 -1.09
N HIS A 170 -7.20 9.38 -1.90
CA HIS A 170 -8.10 9.93 -2.90
C HIS A 170 -8.11 9.04 -4.13
N TRP A 171 -9.29 8.75 -4.67
CA TRP A 171 -9.42 8.00 -5.92
C TRP A 171 -10.42 8.66 -6.86
N ARG A 172 -9.92 9.14 -8.02
CA ARG A 172 -10.71 9.63 -9.17
C ARG A 172 -11.93 10.48 -8.81
N GLY A 173 -11.74 11.58 -8.08
CA GLY A 173 -12.82 12.54 -7.76
C GLY A 173 -13.95 12.00 -6.87
N ARG A 174 -13.93 10.70 -6.54
CA ARG A 174 -14.86 10.02 -5.65
C ARG A 174 -14.24 9.83 -4.26
N ALA A 175 -15.11 9.51 -3.32
CA ALA A 175 -14.88 9.45 -1.88
C ALA A 175 -13.54 8.80 -1.48
N PHE A 176 -13.06 9.18 -0.29
CA PHE A 176 -11.97 8.46 0.35
C PHE A 176 -12.23 6.98 0.41
N ILE A 177 -11.25 6.23 -0.07
CA ILE A 177 -11.19 4.82 0.24
C ILE A 177 -10.36 4.71 1.51
N GLU A 178 -11.03 4.26 2.56
CA GLU A 178 -10.37 3.87 3.80
C GLU A 178 -9.69 2.53 3.60
N TRP A 179 -8.48 2.42 4.14
CA TRP A 179 -7.71 1.20 4.11
C TRP A 179 -7.21 0.88 5.51
N GLN A 180 -7.01 -0.41 5.77
CA GLN A 180 -6.22 -0.88 6.90
C GLN A 180 -5.08 -1.73 6.35
N CYS A 181 -3.87 -1.50 6.84
CA CYS A 181 -2.68 -2.26 6.50
C CYS A 181 -2.25 -3.07 7.72
N VAL A 182 -1.89 -4.33 7.50
CA VAL A 182 -1.22 -5.17 8.50
C VAL A 182 0.19 -5.49 7.99
N ILE A 183 1.19 -5.19 8.79
CA ILE A 183 2.62 -5.44 8.51
C ILE A 183 3.07 -6.55 9.44
N THR A 184 3.57 -7.64 8.88
CA THR A 184 4.06 -8.79 9.66
C THR A 184 5.53 -9.06 9.38
N PRO A 185 6.36 -9.29 10.42
CA PRO A 185 7.78 -9.51 10.23
C PRO A 185 8.08 -10.94 9.80
N LEU A 186 9.13 -11.13 9.01
CA LEU A 186 9.62 -12.42 8.54
C LEU A 186 11.14 -12.51 8.67
N ARG A 187 11.63 -13.70 8.99
CA ARG A 187 13.06 -14.02 8.98
C ARG A 187 13.44 -14.65 7.65
N LEU A 188 14.56 -14.20 7.06
CA LEU A 188 15.15 -14.87 5.89
C LEU A 188 16.02 -16.04 6.36
N ASP A 189 17.27 -15.72 6.71
CA ASP A 189 18.26 -16.66 7.21
C ASP A 189 18.77 -16.16 8.56
N GLY A 190 18.35 -16.82 9.64
CA GLY A 190 18.73 -16.48 11.01
C GLY A 190 17.60 -15.88 11.86
N PRO A 191 17.94 -15.30 13.03
CA PRO A 191 16.96 -14.81 14.00
C PRO A 191 16.42 -13.41 13.68
N GLN A 192 17.09 -12.65 12.81
CA GLN A 192 16.73 -11.26 12.53
C GLN A 192 15.62 -11.14 11.49
N VAL A 193 14.79 -10.10 11.65
CA VAL A 193 13.80 -9.71 10.64
C VAL A 193 14.53 -9.19 9.41
N GLY A 194 14.29 -9.83 8.25
CA GLY A 194 14.88 -9.44 6.97
C GLY A 194 13.84 -9.06 5.91
N GLN A 195 12.58 -9.47 6.12
CA GLN A 195 11.47 -9.19 5.23
C GLN A 195 10.19 -8.93 6.01
N PHE A 196 9.20 -8.38 5.31
CA PHE A 196 7.86 -8.17 5.82
C PHE A 196 6.87 -8.73 4.81
N LEU A 197 5.88 -9.46 5.29
CA LEU A 197 4.68 -9.74 4.51
C LEU A 197 3.62 -8.75 4.98
N CYS A 198 3.07 -8.00 4.04
CA CYS A 198 2.09 -6.96 4.32
C CYS A 198 0.79 -7.25 3.58
N PHE A 199 -0.31 -6.76 4.13
CA PHE A 199 -1.65 -6.93 3.56
C PHE A 199 -2.45 -5.64 3.67
N LEU A 200 -3.14 -5.28 2.59
CA LEU A 200 -3.99 -4.10 2.50
C LEU A 200 -5.47 -4.50 2.42
N SER A 201 -6.18 -4.33 3.52
CA SER A 201 -7.61 -4.62 3.64
C SER A 201 -8.48 -3.46 3.15
N ARG A 202 -9.76 -3.75 2.88
CA ARG A 202 -10.78 -2.78 2.43
C ARG A 202 -10.44 -2.06 1.12
N LEU A 203 -9.67 -2.70 0.25
CA LEU A 203 -9.58 -2.22 -1.13
C LEU A 203 -10.94 -2.30 -1.79
N PRO A 204 -11.35 -1.29 -2.59
CA PRO A 204 -12.54 -1.43 -3.39
C PRO A 204 -12.27 -2.60 -4.31
N PHE A 205 -13.19 -3.56 -4.36
CA PHE A 205 -13.10 -4.65 -5.31
C PHE A 205 -13.00 -4.05 -6.72
N PHE A 206 -11.79 -3.93 -7.24
CA PHE A 206 -11.57 -3.80 -8.66
C PHE A 206 -11.94 -5.16 -9.20
N LYS A 207 -13.23 -5.37 -9.52
CA LYS A 207 -13.61 -6.41 -10.46
C LYS A 207 -12.88 -6.07 -11.75
N VAL A 208 -11.65 -6.55 -11.89
CA VAL A 208 -11.11 -6.89 -13.19
C VAL A 208 -12.07 -7.96 -13.66
N LEU A 209 -13.02 -7.55 -14.51
CA LEU A 209 -13.84 -8.48 -15.25
C LEU A 209 -12.84 -9.30 -16.08
N SER A 210 -12.47 -10.46 -15.56
CA SER A 210 -11.98 -11.55 -16.39
C SER A 210 -13.04 -11.77 -17.46
N CYS A 211 -12.57 -11.70 -18.71
CA CYS A 211 -13.26 -11.72 -19.99
C CYS A 211 -14.56 -12.54 -20.03
#